data_AF-A0A9D1ASR0-F1
#
_entry.id   AF-A0A9D1ASR0-F1
#
_cell.length_a   1.000
_cell.length_b   1.000
_cell.length_c   1.000
_cell.angle_alpha   90.00
_cell.angle_beta   90.00
_cell.angle_gamma   90.00
#
_symmetry.space_group_name_H-M   'P 1'
#
loop_
_entity.id
_entity.type
_entity.pdbx_description
1 polymer ?
#
loop_
_entity_poly.entity_id
_entity_poly.type
_entity_poly.pdbx_seq_one_letter_code
_entity_poly.pdbx_strand_id
1 'polypeptide(L)'
;MPTVRAPFNDPDYSYPPPLSGSGQYISPIRYLDLDALSPDTRLAPDFRLGEIAESWKGQHAVVQPHAIESLQNLRDDVGALTVTSGYRSPGYNASIGGASSSRHMYGDGFDLAPLATTLPNLSDRCGRHGAGYTEIYETHVHCDWRDDALDDPFYPQNRSMQRWAQLPERSAVLERDGDQLWAPSEGWDEGEPLRIWTALGPDGEVLQTTTGRSYTPPAGATEVTVEIGGVLRLRLAL
;
A
#
# COMPACT_ATOMS: atom_id res chain seq x y z
N MET A 1 17.96 29.39 2.94
CA MET A 1 16.77 28.71 2.41
C MET A 1 17.30 27.60 1.50
N PRO A 2 17.03 26.32 1.77
CA PRO A 2 17.47 25.25 0.87
C PRO A 2 16.85 25.50 -0.51
N THR A 3 17.66 25.39 -1.54
CA THR A 3 17.36 25.77 -2.92
C THR A 3 16.17 24.99 -3.48
N VAL A 4 15.01 25.65 -3.57
CA VAL A 4 13.90 25.21 -4.43
C VAL A 4 14.36 25.38 -5.88
N ARG A 5 14.77 24.30 -6.55
CA ARG A 5 14.91 24.28 -8.01
C ARG A 5 13.53 23.97 -8.60
N ALA A 6 13.11 24.78 -9.56
CA ALA A 6 11.88 24.53 -10.31
C ALA A 6 11.99 23.19 -11.06
N PRO A 7 10.97 22.31 -11.05
CA PRO A 7 10.85 21.27 -12.09
C PRO A 7 10.13 21.93 -13.30
N PHE A 8 10.35 21.56 -14.56
CA PHE A 8 9.62 20.45 -15.16
C PHE A 8 9.95 20.37 -16.67
N ASN A 9 10.79 19.41 -17.04
CA ASN A 9 10.72 18.65 -18.29
C ASN A 9 11.37 17.26 -18.05
N ASP A 10 11.29 16.81 -16.80
CA ASP A 10 11.76 15.51 -16.39
C ASP A 10 10.56 14.56 -16.46
N PRO A 11 10.56 13.61 -17.42
CA PRO A 11 9.48 12.64 -17.54
C PRO A 11 9.32 11.80 -16.26
N ASP A 12 10.35 11.72 -15.41
CA ASP A 12 10.31 11.00 -14.14
C ASP A 12 9.31 11.60 -13.14
N TYR A 13 8.91 12.87 -13.32
CA TYR A 13 7.92 13.55 -12.46
C TYR A 13 6.60 13.84 -13.17
N SER A 14 6.30 13.16 -14.29
CA SER A 14 5.02 13.32 -14.99
C SER A 14 3.90 12.56 -14.27
N TYR A 15 3.25 13.22 -13.30
CA TYR A 15 2.06 12.71 -12.63
C TYR A 15 0.87 12.55 -13.61
N PRO A 16 0.03 11.52 -13.44
CA PRO A 16 -1.19 11.38 -14.22
C PRO A 16 -2.20 12.50 -13.90
N PRO A 17 -3.24 12.68 -14.75
CA PRO A 17 -4.40 13.46 -14.37
C PRO A 17 -5.03 12.94 -13.07
N PRO A 18 -5.68 13.80 -12.27
CA PRO A 18 -6.27 13.38 -11.00
C PRO A 18 -7.27 12.23 -11.17
N LEU A 19 -7.05 11.15 -10.41
CA LEU A 19 -7.90 9.95 -10.44
C LEU A 19 -9.35 10.31 -10.11
N SER A 20 -10.26 10.05 -11.05
CA SER A 20 -11.69 10.39 -10.95
C SER A 20 -11.97 11.88 -10.60
N GLY A 21 -11.05 12.79 -10.95
CA GLY A 21 -11.16 14.21 -10.61
C GLY A 21 -10.95 14.54 -9.12
N SER A 22 -10.43 13.59 -8.34
CA SER A 22 -10.18 13.77 -6.91
C SER A 22 -9.07 14.80 -6.65
N GLY A 23 -9.30 15.68 -5.68
CA GLY A 23 -8.28 16.61 -5.18
C GLY A 23 -7.12 15.91 -4.46
N GLN A 24 -7.26 14.64 -4.08
CA GLN A 24 -6.22 13.87 -3.42
C GLN A 24 -5.16 13.32 -4.38
N TYR A 25 -5.48 13.24 -5.68
CA TYR A 25 -4.58 12.71 -6.72
C TYR A 25 -4.02 13.81 -7.62
N ILE A 26 -3.95 15.04 -7.11
CA ILE A 26 -3.40 16.18 -7.84
C ILE A 26 -1.87 16.18 -7.78
N SER A 27 -1.23 16.66 -8.85
CA SER A 27 0.22 16.74 -8.93
C SER A 27 0.80 17.67 -7.84
N PRO A 28 1.90 17.28 -7.18
CA PRO A 28 2.63 18.16 -6.28
C PRO A 28 3.28 19.32 -7.03
N ILE A 29 3.33 20.48 -6.38
CA ILE A 29 3.91 21.73 -6.90
C ILE A 29 5.27 22.05 -6.27
N ARG A 30 5.67 21.34 -5.22
CA ARG A 30 6.98 21.43 -4.57
C ARG A 30 7.45 20.05 -4.18
N TYR A 31 8.78 19.93 -4.01
CA TYR A 31 9.43 18.68 -3.67
C TYR A 31 10.62 18.96 -2.75
N LEU A 32 11.01 17.95 -1.97
CA LEU A 32 12.30 17.87 -1.31
C LEU A 32 13.36 17.49 -2.36
N ASP A 33 14.53 18.12 -2.33
CA ASP A 33 15.71 17.69 -3.09
C ASP A 33 16.51 16.72 -2.22
N LEU A 34 16.46 15.43 -2.53
CA LEU A 34 17.06 14.37 -1.71
C LEU A 34 18.59 14.43 -1.73
N ASP A 35 19.20 14.92 -2.81
CA ASP A 35 20.67 15.06 -2.88
C ASP A 35 21.18 16.22 -2.01
N ALA A 36 20.29 17.15 -1.65
CA ALA A 36 20.57 18.26 -0.74
C ALA A 36 20.31 17.94 0.75
N LEU A 37 19.78 16.75 1.05
CA LEU A 37 19.39 16.34 2.40
C LEU A 37 20.21 15.14 2.87
N SER A 38 20.43 15.04 4.18
CA SER A 38 21.03 13.82 4.75
C SER A 38 19.97 12.72 4.84
N PRO A 39 20.24 11.48 4.39
CA PRO A 39 19.33 10.34 4.59
C PRO A 39 19.11 10.02 6.08
N ASP A 40 20.00 10.46 6.98
CA ASP A 40 19.86 10.30 8.43
C ASP A 40 18.93 11.35 9.08
N THR A 41 18.39 12.29 8.30
CA THR A 41 17.43 13.28 8.80
C THR A 41 16.25 12.57 9.43
N ARG A 42 16.01 12.81 10.72
CA ARG A 42 14.86 12.24 11.45
C ARG A 42 13.57 12.95 11.03
N LEU A 43 12.63 12.18 10.49
CA LEU A 43 11.28 12.64 10.17
C LEU A 43 10.31 12.39 11.34
N ALA A 44 10.58 11.34 12.11
CA ALA A 44 9.92 10.99 13.37
C ALA A 44 10.97 10.38 14.32
N PRO A 45 10.66 10.14 15.61
CA PRO A 45 11.57 9.50 16.55
C PRO A 45 12.26 8.24 16.00
N ASP A 46 11.50 7.38 15.31
CA ASP A 46 11.99 6.10 14.82
C ASP A 46 12.22 6.04 13.30
N PHE A 47 11.83 7.07 12.53
CA PHE A 47 11.95 7.05 11.07
C PHE A 47 12.90 8.13 10.55
N ARG A 48 13.78 7.73 9.63
CA ARG A 48 14.72 8.61 8.90
C ARG A 48 14.27 8.82 7.46
N LEU A 49 14.74 9.90 6.85
CA LEU A 49 14.47 10.23 5.45
C LEU A 49 14.93 9.12 4.49
N GLY A 50 16.02 8.42 4.76
CA GLY A 50 16.48 7.31 3.91
C GLY A 50 15.59 6.06 3.94
N GLU A 51 14.76 5.90 4.97
CA GLU A 51 13.69 4.87 5.03
C GLU A 51 12.44 5.35 4.27
N ILE A 52 12.25 6.67 4.33
CA ILE A 52 11.38 7.57 3.58
C ILE A 52 11.36 7.43 2.05
N ALA A 53 12.44 7.95 1.50
CA ALA A 53 12.59 8.36 0.12
C ALA A 53 14.09 8.30 -0.21
N GLU A 54 14.41 7.66 -1.33
CA GLU A 54 15.78 7.41 -1.73
C GLU A 54 16.02 8.01 -3.11
N SER A 55 17.13 8.73 -3.31
CA SER A 55 17.38 9.48 -4.56
C SER A 55 17.49 8.60 -5.81
N TRP A 56 17.78 7.30 -5.63
CA TRP A 56 17.78 6.33 -6.73
C TRP A 56 16.37 5.93 -7.21
N LYS A 57 15.32 6.22 -6.42
CA LYS A 57 13.89 6.11 -6.82
C LYS A 57 13.32 7.43 -7.33
N GLY A 58 14.20 8.42 -7.56
CA GLY A 58 13.88 9.79 -7.95
C GLY A 58 14.61 10.80 -7.06
N GLN A 59 15.36 11.72 -7.67
CA GLN A 59 16.08 12.79 -6.95
C GLN A 59 15.20 13.66 -6.04
N HIS A 60 13.93 13.85 -6.39
CA HIS A 60 13.01 14.71 -5.67
C HIS A 60 11.88 13.89 -5.04
N ALA A 61 11.43 14.27 -3.86
CA ALA A 61 10.38 13.55 -3.13
C ALA A 61 9.28 14.45 -2.59
N VAL A 62 8.10 13.85 -2.44
CA VAL A 62 7.03 14.38 -1.58
C VAL A 62 6.90 13.47 -0.38
N VAL A 63 6.77 14.07 0.79
CA VAL A 63 6.54 13.36 2.05
C VAL A 63 5.41 14.08 2.75
N GLN A 64 4.38 13.34 3.16
CA GLN A 64 3.24 13.88 3.91
C GLN A 64 3.50 13.80 5.42
N PRO A 65 3.59 14.93 6.15
CA PRO A 65 3.85 14.92 7.58
C PRO A 65 2.83 14.11 8.39
N HIS A 66 1.54 14.18 8.03
CA HIS A 66 0.48 13.40 8.69
C HIS A 66 0.72 11.88 8.56
N ALA A 67 1.18 11.42 7.39
CA ALA A 67 1.40 10.01 7.15
C ALA A 67 2.65 9.51 7.89
N ILE A 68 3.68 10.35 8.04
CA ILE A 68 4.84 10.06 8.91
C ILE A 68 4.43 9.95 10.39
N GLU A 69 3.55 10.82 10.87
CA GLU A 69 3.02 10.75 12.23
C GLU A 69 2.25 9.44 12.44
N SER A 70 1.39 9.05 11.48
CA SER A 70 0.68 7.78 11.53
C SER A 70 1.61 6.57 11.50
N LEU A 71 2.71 6.60 10.73
CA LEU A 71 3.73 5.55 10.77
C LEU A 71 4.39 5.43 12.15
N GLN A 72 4.68 6.55 12.82
CA GLN A 72 5.22 6.53 14.18
C GLN A 72 4.23 5.91 15.16
N ASN A 73 2.98 6.36 15.15
CA ASN A 73 1.93 5.82 16.03
C ASN A 73 1.69 4.32 15.78
N LEU A 74 1.74 3.90 14.51
CA LEU A 74 1.63 2.50 14.13
C LEU A 74 2.81 1.69 14.70
N ARG A 75 4.05 2.16 14.55
CA ARG A 75 5.25 1.50 15.10
C ARG A 75 5.19 1.38 16.62
N ASP A 76 4.70 2.42 17.31
CA ASP A 76 4.57 2.41 18.76
C ASP A 76 3.57 1.33 19.25
N ASP A 77 2.55 1.03 18.45
CA ASP A 77 1.54 -0.01 18.74
C ASP A 77 2.01 -1.43 18.38
N VAL A 78 2.54 -1.62 17.17
CA VAL A 78 2.85 -2.96 16.63
C VAL A 78 4.30 -3.41 16.80
N GLY A 79 5.15 -2.52 17.30
CA GLY A 79 6.59 -2.74 17.42
C GLY A 79 7.35 -2.46 16.12
N ALA A 80 8.55 -3.05 16.00
CA ALA A 80 9.47 -2.71 14.92
C ALA A 80 8.88 -3.02 13.53
N LEU A 81 8.97 -2.03 12.65
CA LEU A 81 8.57 -2.07 11.25
C LEU A 81 9.77 -1.77 10.35
N THR A 82 9.81 -2.42 9.19
CA THR A 82 10.70 -2.04 8.09
C THR A 82 9.86 -1.40 6.99
N VAL A 83 10.23 -0.19 6.56
CA VAL A 83 9.67 0.43 5.35
C VAL A 83 10.43 -0.15 4.17
N THR A 84 9.78 -1.02 3.39
CA THR A 84 10.40 -1.63 2.19
C THR A 84 10.26 -0.72 0.97
N SER A 85 9.24 0.13 0.97
CA SER A 85 9.04 1.17 -0.04
C SER A 85 8.27 2.34 0.57
N GLY A 86 8.78 3.56 0.39
CA GLY A 86 8.09 4.80 0.71
C GLY A 86 7.85 5.60 -0.58
N TYR A 87 8.36 6.82 -0.67
CA TYR A 87 8.15 7.63 -1.88
C TYR A 87 8.74 7.00 -3.15
N ARG A 88 8.01 7.11 -4.27
CA ARG A 88 8.45 6.74 -5.62
C ARG A 88 8.20 7.90 -6.58
N SER A 89 9.17 8.27 -7.41
CA SER A 89 8.86 9.17 -8.54
C SER A 89 7.88 8.49 -9.51
N PRO A 90 7.06 9.26 -10.26
CA PRO A 90 6.22 8.71 -11.32
C PRO A 90 6.94 7.79 -12.31
N GLY A 91 8.15 8.16 -12.76
CA GLY A 91 8.91 7.34 -13.70
C GLY A 91 9.47 6.06 -13.07
N TYR A 92 9.99 6.13 -11.84
CA TYR A 92 10.39 4.93 -11.10
C TYR A 92 9.20 4.00 -10.86
N ASN A 93 8.06 4.53 -10.41
CA ASN A 93 6.82 3.78 -10.21
C ASN A 93 6.39 3.06 -11.49
N ALA A 94 6.39 3.74 -12.64
CA ALA A 94 6.07 3.13 -13.93
C ALA A 94 7.08 2.04 -14.33
N SER A 95 8.38 2.24 -14.04
CA SER A 95 9.44 1.29 -14.41
C SER A 95 9.33 -0.07 -13.72
N ILE A 96 8.74 -0.09 -12.52
CA ILE A 96 8.49 -1.32 -11.75
C ILE A 96 7.08 -1.90 -12.00
N GLY A 97 6.30 -1.29 -12.90
CA GLY A 97 4.92 -1.70 -13.19
C GLY A 97 3.89 -1.27 -12.15
N GLY A 98 4.21 -0.30 -11.29
CA GLY A 98 3.32 0.18 -10.23
C GLY A 98 2.09 0.91 -10.78
N ALA A 99 1.05 0.99 -9.94
CA ALA A 99 -0.23 1.64 -10.27
C ALA A 99 -0.02 3.05 -10.82
N SER A 100 -0.72 3.43 -11.90
CA SER A 100 -0.57 4.76 -12.48
C SER A 100 -0.88 5.90 -11.51
N SER A 101 -1.81 5.67 -10.57
CA SER A 101 -2.18 6.62 -9.50
C SER A 101 -1.72 6.14 -8.12
N SER A 102 -0.58 5.45 -8.03
CA SER A 102 -0.09 4.90 -6.75
C SER A 102 0.13 5.99 -5.69
N ARG A 103 -0.27 5.71 -4.44
CA ARG A 103 -0.11 6.63 -3.30
C ARG A 103 1.35 6.84 -2.89
N HIS A 104 2.26 5.93 -3.24
CA HIS A 104 3.71 6.15 -3.10
C HIS A 104 4.19 7.43 -3.81
N MET A 105 3.57 7.77 -4.95
CA MET A 105 3.92 8.98 -5.70
C MET A 105 3.44 10.25 -4.99
N TYR A 106 2.44 10.16 -4.12
CA TYR A 106 1.85 11.30 -3.43
C TYR A 106 2.33 11.43 -1.98
N GLY A 107 3.35 10.64 -1.60
CA GLY A 107 4.07 10.80 -0.33
C GLY A 107 3.33 10.32 0.92
N ASP A 108 2.25 9.55 0.76
CA ASP A 108 1.43 9.00 1.84
C ASP A 108 1.14 7.50 1.72
N GLY A 109 1.80 6.79 0.80
CA GLY A 109 1.75 5.32 0.68
C GLY A 109 3.06 4.66 1.08
N PHE A 110 2.97 3.54 1.81
CA PHE A 110 4.11 2.82 2.34
C PHE A 110 3.90 1.31 2.32
N ASP A 111 4.95 0.60 1.94
CA ASP A 111 5.04 -0.86 2.05
C ASP A 111 5.78 -1.21 3.33
N LEU A 112 5.09 -1.91 4.23
CA LEU A 112 5.51 -2.15 5.59
C LEU A 112 5.67 -3.65 5.86
N ALA A 113 6.87 -4.07 6.22
CA ALA A 113 7.13 -5.43 6.68
C ALA A 113 7.22 -5.47 8.22
N PRO A 114 6.36 -6.26 8.91
CA PRO A 114 6.38 -6.35 10.35
C PRO A 114 7.49 -7.28 10.86
N LEU A 115 8.10 -6.95 12.00
CA LEU A 115 9.07 -7.82 12.69
C LEU A 115 8.50 -8.47 13.96
N ALA A 116 7.45 -7.90 14.54
CA ALA A 116 6.87 -8.34 15.81
C ALA A 116 5.39 -8.76 15.73
N THR A 117 4.80 -8.74 14.53
CA THR A 117 3.38 -9.08 14.29
C THR A 117 3.19 -9.80 12.96
N THR A 118 2.01 -10.38 12.73
CA THR A 118 1.62 -10.94 11.43
C THR A 118 1.16 -9.86 10.45
N LEU A 119 1.23 -10.14 9.15
CA LEU A 119 0.74 -9.25 8.08
C LEU A 119 -0.75 -8.90 8.23
N PRO A 120 -1.67 -9.83 8.53
CA PRO A 120 -3.08 -9.46 8.74
C PRO A 120 -3.29 -8.53 9.93
N ASN A 121 -2.57 -8.73 11.05
CA ASN A 121 -2.68 -7.82 12.19
C ASN A 121 -2.05 -6.45 11.88
N LEU A 122 -0.96 -6.39 11.12
CA LEU A 122 -0.42 -5.11 10.64
C LEU A 122 -1.44 -4.35 9.77
N SER A 123 -2.11 -5.03 8.84
CA SER A 123 -3.15 -4.43 7.99
C SER A 123 -4.32 -3.88 8.79
N ASP A 124 -4.84 -4.63 9.76
CA ASP A 124 -5.87 -4.13 10.69
C ASP A 124 -5.40 -2.89 11.44
N ARG A 125 -4.14 -2.88 11.91
CA ARG A 125 -3.58 -1.74 12.64
C ARG A 125 -3.37 -0.52 11.76
N CYS A 126 -2.93 -0.67 10.50
CA CYS A 126 -2.90 0.46 9.57
C CYS A 126 -4.27 1.15 9.48
N GLY A 127 -5.36 0.39 9.31
CA GLY A 127 -6.72 0.95 9.29
C GLY A 127 -7.11 1.65 10.60
N ARG A 128 -6.73 1.09 11.76
CA ARG A 128 -6.98 1.73 13.08
C ARG A 128 -6.18 3.01 13.29
N HIS A 129 -5.03 3.13 12.65
CA HIS A 129 -4.20 4.34 12.62
C HIS A 129 -4.50 5.25 11.41
N GLY A 130 -5.70 5.12 10.83
CA GLY A 130 -6.23 6.08 9.86
C GLY A 130 -5.88 5.82 8.41
N ALA A 131 -5.22 4.71 8.07
CA ALA A 131 -5.01 4.35 6.67
C ALA A 131 -6.38 4.22 5.98
N GLY A 132 -6.58 4.99 4.91
CA GLY A 132 -7.80 4.94 4.09
C GLY A 132 -7.85 3.68 3.23
N TYR A 133 -6.72 3.01 3.07
CA TYR A 133 -6.61 1.82 2.26
C TYR A 133 -5.41 0.95 2.66
N THR A 134 -5.61 -0.38 2.62
CA THR A 134 -4.58 -1.36 2.93
C THR A 134 -4.66 -2.56 2.01
N GLU A 135 -3.52 -3.14 1.67
CA GLU A 135 -3.44 -4.41 0.94
C GLU A 135 -2.35 -5.30 1.51
N ILE A 136 -2.61 -6.62 1.50
CA ILE A 136 -1.70 -7.60 2.07
C ILE A 136 -0.99 -8.37 0.96
N TYR A 137 0.33 -8.22 0.87
CA TYR A 137 1.19 -9.00 -0.02
C TYR A 137 1.86 -10.15 0.75
N GLU A 138 2.51 -11.08 0.05
CA GLU A 138 3.21 -12.21 0.70
C GLU A 138 4.32 -11.76 1.67
N THR A 139 4.89 -10.56 1.49
CA THR A 139 6.07 -10.08 2.24
C THR A 139 5.86 -8.79 3.04
N HIS A 140 4.80 -8.03 2.74
CA HIS A 140 4.56 -6.71 3.32
C HIS A 140 3.07 -6.36 3.26
N VAL A 141 2.69 -5.28 3.94
CA VAL A 141 1.38 -4.66 3.81
C VAL A 141 1.57 -3.29 3.19
N HIS A 142 0.86 -3.00 2.10
CA HIS A 142 0.71 -1.63 1.61
C HIS A 142 -0.29 -0.91 2.51
N CYS A 143 0.11 0.24 3.06
CA CYS A 143 -0.75 1.11 3.86
C CYS A 143 -0.63 2.53 3.35
N ASP A 144 -1.76 3.18 3.09
CA ASP A 144 -1.76 4.58 2.69
C ASP A 144 -2.85 5.42 3.34
N TRP A 145 -2.56 6.71 3.49
CA TRP A 145 -3.38 7.71 4.16
C TRP A 145 -4.11 8.63 3.18
N ARG A 146 -4.56 8.08 2.04
CA ARG A 146 -5.17 8.84 0.93
C ARG A 146 -6.34 9.75 1.28
N ASP A 147 -7.01 9.53 2.40
CA ASP A 147 -8.20 10.31 2.80
C ASP A 147 -7.86 11.53 3.67
N ASP A 148 -6.62 11.59 4.18
CA ASP A 148 -6.12 12.69 4.99
C ASP A 148 -5.82 13.92 4.14
N ALA A 149 -5.84 15.10 4.77
CA ALA A 149 -5.61 16.33 4.04
C ALA A 149 -4.16 16.40 3.52
N LEU A 150 -4.03 16.63 2.22
CA LEU A 150 -2.72 16.89 1.61
C LEU A 150 -2.05 18.13 2.23
N ASP A 151 -0.76 18.03 2.48
CA ASP A 151 0.06 19.10 3.07
C ASP A 151 0.26 20.26 2.07
N ASP A 152 -0.25 21.44 2.42
CA ASP A 152 -0.29 22.62 1.56
C ASP A 152 1.07 23.10 1.00
N PRO A 153 2.20 22.95 1.72
CA PRO A 153 3.52 23.19 1.15
C PRO A 153 3.81 22.41 -0.14
N PHE A 154 3.33 21.17 -0.27
CA PHE A 154 3.59 20.31 -1.42
C PHE A 154 2.52 20.43 -2.51
N TYR A 155 1.30 20.83 -2.17
CA TYR A 155 0.14 20.71 -3.05
C TYR A 155 -0.59 22.04 -3.29
N PRO A 156 -1.20 22.23 -4.47
CA PRO A 156 -1.96 23.44 -4.74
C PRO A 156 -3.18 23.52 -3.81
N GLN A 157 -3.44 24.71 -3.25
CA GLN A 157 -4.61 24.95 -2.40
C GLN A 157 -5.92 25.02 -3.21
N ASN A 158 -5.84 25.46 -4.47
CA ASN A 158 -6.99 25.47 -5.38
C ASN A 158 -7.17 24.09 -6.03
N ARG A 159 -7.58 23.11 -5.21
CA ARG A 159 -7.84 21.72 -5.61
C ARG A 159 -9.32 21.38 -5.42
N SER A 160 -9.79 20.35 -6.12
CA SER A 160 -11.14 19.83 -5.96
C SER A 160 -11.40 19.47 -4.49
N MET A 161 -12.57 19.83 -3.97
CA MET A 161 -12.99 19.38 -2.63
C MET A 161 -13.43 17.90 -2.62
N GLN A 162 -13.65 17.30 -3.79
CA GLN A 162 -13.92 15.87 -3.89
C GLN A 162 -12.67 15.09 -3.51
N ARG A 163 -12.75 14.31 -2.43
CA ARG A 163 -11.66 13.42 -1.99
C ARG A 163 -11.78 12.02 -2.59
N TRP A 164 -13.01 11.54 -2.74
CA TRP A 164 -13.33 10.24 -3.32
C TRP A 164 -12.70 10.05 -4.72
N ALA A 165 -12.11 8.88 -4.93
CA ALA A 165 -11.63 8.39 -6.22
C ALA A 165 -11.98 6.91 -6.41
N GLN A 166 -12.42 6.52 -7.61
CA GLN A 166 -12.67 5.13 -7.94
C GLN A 166 -11.35 4.41 -8.19
N LEU A 167 -11.07 3.39 -7.38
CA LEU A 167 -9.88 2.57 -7.54
C LEU A 167 -10.06 1.57 -8.68
N PRO A 168 -8.96 1.15 -9.33
CA PRO A 168 -8.98 0.06 -10.31
C PRO A 168 -9.64 -1.20 -9.73
N GLU A 169 -10.45 -1.87 -10.54
CA GLU A 169 -11.08 -3.11 -10.13
C GLU A 169 -10.06 -4.25 -10.05
N ARG A 170 -10.32 -5.16 -9.10
CA ARG A 170 -9.56 -6.40 -8.94
C ARG A 170 -10.48 -7.57 -9.15
N SER A 171 -9.91 -8.63 -9.69
CA SER A 171 -10.63 -9.85 -9.92
C SER A 171 -9.84 -11.04 -9.38
N ALA A 172 -10.58 -12.06 -9.01
CA ALA A 172 -10.04 -13.36 -8.70
C ALA A 172 -11.06 -14.42 -9.05
N VAL A 173 -10.59 -15.61 -9.40
CA VAL A 173 -11.42 -16.78 -9.67
C VAL A 173 -10.97 -17.93 -8.79
N LEU A 174 -11.91 -18.80 -8.41
CA LEU A 174 -11.58 -20.06 -7.75
C LEU A 174 -11.47 -21.16 -8.79
N GLU A 175 -10.34 -21.83 -8.80
CA GLU A 175 -10.06 -22.97 -9.68
C GLU A 175 -9.84 -24.23 -8.84
N ARG A 176 -10.27 -25.38 -9.36
CA ARG A 176 -10.13 -26.69 -8.70
C ARG A 176 -9.50 -27.68 -9.68
N ASP A 177 -8.43 -28.33 -9.24
CA ASP A 177 -7.81 -29.46 -9.92
C ASP A 177 -7.69 -30.62 -8.92
N GLY A 178 -8.53 -31.65 -9.11
CA GLY A 178 -8.74 -32.70 -8.12
C GLY A 178 -9.17 -32.13 -6.76
N ASP A 179 -8.35 -32.35 -5.73
CA ASP A 179 -8.57 -31.85 -4.36
C ASP A 179 -7.83 -30.55 -4.07
N GLN A 180 -7.05 -30.02 -5.02
CA GLN A 180 -6.30 -28.79 -4.86
C GLN A 180 -7.11 -27.60 -5.39
N LEU A 181 -7.16 -26.54 -4.59
CA LEU A 181 -7.78 -25.27 -4.92
C LEU A 181 -6.72 -24.20 -5.19
N TRP A 182 -7.01 -23.35 -6.16
CA TRP A 182 -6.21 -22.20 -6.55
C TRP A 182 -7.10 -20.97 -6.62
N ALA A 183 -6.51 -19.78 -6.43
CA ALA A 183 -7.23 -18.53 -6.54
C ALA A 183 -6.43 -17.47 -7.33
N PRO A 184 -6.14 -17.68 -8.63
CA PRO A 184 -5.44 -16.67 -9.42
C PRO A 184 -6.23 -15.36 -9.42
N SER A 185 -5.49 -14.26 -9.45
CA SER A 185 -6.05 -12.92 -9.28
C SER A 185 -5.31 -11.90 -10.13
N GLU A 186 -6.02 -10.87 -10.56
CA GLU A 186 -5.51 -9.81 -11.45
C GLU A 186 -5.76 -8.43 -10.83
N GLY A 187 -5.03 -7.41 -11.32
CA GLY A 187 -5.12 -6.03 -10.85
C GLY A 187 -4.29 -5.73 -9.60
N TRP A 188 -3.14 -6.39 -9.46
CA TRP A 188 -2.19 -6.20 -8.37
C TRP A 188 -0.90 -5.59 -8.92
N ASP A 189 -0.37 -4.61 -8.21
CA ASP A 189 0.63 -3.69 -8.77
C ASP A 189 1.99 -3.82 -8.06
N GLU A 190 2.05 -4.55 -6.93
CA GLU A 190 3.20 -4.58 -6.02
C GLU A 190 3.60 -6.01 -5.59
N GLY A 191 3.28 -6.99 -6.44
CA GLY A 191 3.68 -8.39 -6.27
C GLY A 191 2.49 -9.33 -6.04
N GLU A 192 2.75 -10.47 -5.40
CA GLU A 192 1.71 -11.47 -5.17
C GLU A 192 0.90 -11.15 -3.90
N PRO A 193 -0.43 -11.02 -4.00
CA PRO A 193 -1.28 -10.86 -2.83
C PRO A 193 -1.28 -12.11 -1.95
N LEU A 194 -1.28 -11.88 -0.63
CA LEU A 194 -1.43 -12.97 0.33
C LEU A 194 -2.81 -13.62 0.18
N ARG A 195 -2.84 -14.94 0.12
CA ARG A 195 -4.07 -15.72 0.20
C ARG A 195 -4.20 -16.38 1.55
N ILE A 196 -5.32 -16.13 2.22
CA ILE A 196 -5.69 -16.74 3.49
C ILE A 196 -6.88 -17.66 3.21
N TRP A 197 -6.64 -18.96 3.27
CA TRP A 197 -7.64 -20.00 3.10
C TRP A 197 -8.22 -20.38 4.44
N THR A 198 -9.53 -20.51 4.50
CA THR A 198 -10.27 -21.00 5.66
C THR A 198 -11.23 -22.10 5.22
N ALA A 199 -11.05 -23.30 5.76
CA ALA A 199 -11.99 -24.41 5.60
C ALA A 199 -12.99 -24.42 6.74
N LEU A 200 -14.26 -24.56 6.40
CA LEU A 200 -15.40 -24.58 7.31
C LEU A 200 -16.06 -25.96 7.26
N GLY A 201 -16.47 -26.46 8.42
CA GLY A 201 -17.26 -27.67 8.55
C GLY A 201 -18.77 -27.43 8.36
N PRO A 202 -19.58 -28.48 8.53
CA PRO A 202 -21.02 -28.43 8.26
C PRO A 202 -21.79 -27.40 9.08
N ASP A 203 -21.31 -27.09 10.29
CA ASP A 203 -21.95 -26.13 11.21
C ASP A 203 -21.33 -24.72 11.10
N GLY A 204 -20.43 -24.50 10.12
CA GLY A 204 -19.72 -23.24 9.91
C GLY A 204 -18.54 -23.03 10.85
N GLU A 205 -18.14 -24.05 11.60
CA GLU A 205 -16.95 -24.04 12.44
C GLU A 205 -15.67 -24.02 11.60
N VAL A 206 -14.67 -23.25 12.03
CA VAL A 206 -13.36 -23.22 11.36
C VAL A 206 -12.61 -24.52 11.66
N LEU A 207 -12.39 -25.32 10.63
CA LEU A 207 -11.59 -26.55 10.71
C LEU A 207 -10.10 -26.24 10.58
N GLN A 208 -9.75 -25.34 9.66
CA GLN A 208 -8.36 -24.97 9.38
C GLN A 208 -8.29 -23.59 8.73
N THR A 209 -7.26 -22.81 9.10
CA THR A 209 -6.84 -21.59 8.40
C THR A 209 -5.37 -21.71 8.03
N THR A 210 -5.01 -21.37 6.79
CA THR A 210 -3.62 -21.37 6.31
C THR A 210 -3.40 -20.33 5.24
N THR A 211 -2.13 -19.96 5.00
CA THR A 211 -1.73 -19.13 3.88
C THR A 211 -1.09 -19.97 2.78
N GLY A 212 -1.28 -19.58 1.52
CA GLY A 212 -0.60 -20.22 0.39
C GLY A 212 -1.27 -19.91 -0.95
N ARG A 213 -0.52 -20.03 -2.05
CA ARG A 213 -1.07 -19.81 -3.40
C ARG A 213 -2.10 -20.86 -3.81
N SER A 214 -2.02 -22.04 -3.19
CA SER A 214 -2.99 -23.12 -3.31
C SER A 214 -3.31 -23.72 -1.95
N TYR A 215 -4.37 -24.52 -1.91
CA TYR A 215 -4.85 -25.15 -0.70
C TYR A 215 -5.57 -26.47 -0.98
N THR A 216 -5.33 -27.47 -0.14
CA THR A 216 -6.09 -28.72 -0.13
C THR A 216 -6.91 -28.74 1.16
N PRO A 217 -8.24 -28.64 1.08
CA PRO A 217 -9.09 -28.62 2.27
C PRO A 217 -8.99 -29.93 3.06
N PRO A 218 -9.06 -29.89 4.41
CA PRO A 218 -9.07 -31.09 5.22
C PRO A 218 -10.38 -31.88 5.03
N ALA A 219 -10.34 -33.18 5.32
CA ALA A 219 -11.54 -34.01 5.31
C ALA A 219 -12.61 -33.45 6.26
N GLY A 220 -13.88 -33.51 5.84
CA GLY A 220 -15.01 -32.97 6.60
C GLY A 220 -15.30 -31.48 6.34
N ALA A 221 -14.46 -30.78 5.59
CA ALA A 221 -14.77 -29.44 5.11
C ALA A 221 -15.95 -29.48 4.12
N THR A 222 -16.92 -28.59 4.32
CA THR A 222 -18.09 -28.42 3.45
C THR A 222 -18.06 -27.09 2.69
N GLU A 223 -17.32 -26.11 3.20
CA GLU A 223 -17.09 -24.83 2.52
C GLU A 223 -15.63 -24.41 2.68
N VAL A 224 -15.11 -23.72 1.66
CA VAL A 224 -13.83 -23.03 1.71
C VAL A 224 -14.05 -21.58 1.36
N THR A 225 -13.42 -20.69 2.13
CA THR A 225 -13.30 -19.28 1.78
C THR A 225 -11.84 -18.93 1.58
N VAL A 226 -11.54 -18.07 0.60
CA VAL A 226 -10.21 -17.50 0.42
C VAL A 226 -10.32 -15.98 0.45
N GLU A 227 -9.54 -15.35 1.31
CA GLU A 227 -9.32 -13.91 1.33
C GLU A 227 -8.02 -13.61 0.60
N ILE A 228 -8.05 -12.68 -0.35
CA ILE A 228 -6.93 -12.37 -1.25
C ILE A 228 -6.59 -10.90 -1.04
N GLY A 229 -5.36 -10.67 -0.56
CA GLY A 229 -4.81 -9.35 -0.26
C GLY A 229 -5.60 -8.52 0.75
N GLY A 230 -6.51 -9.13 1.51
CA GLY A 230 -7.40 -8.44 2.45
C GLY A 230 -8.56 -7.68 1.80
N VAL A 231 -8.68 -7.70 0.47
CA VAL A 231 -9.66 -6.87 -0.29
C VAL A 231 -10.66 -7.69 -1.11
N LEU A 232 -10.32 -8.92 -1.48
CA LEU A 232 -11.23 -9.85 -2.15
C LEU A 232 -11.54 -11.04 -1.26
N ARG A 233 -12.77 -11.54 -1.35
CA ARG A 233 -13.17 -12.79 -0.69
C ARG A 233 -14.00 -13.64 -1.63
N LEU A 234 -13.53 -14.87 -1.87
CA LEU A 234 -14.25 -15.88 -2.64
C LEU A 234 -14.69 -17.01 -1.71
N ARG A 235 -15.74 -17.73 -2.11
CA ARG A 235 -16.28 -18.88 -1.38
C ARG A 235 -16.63 -20.02 -2.34
N LEU A 236 -16.45 -21.25 -1.89
CA LEU A 236 -16.76 -22.47 -2.63
C LEU A 236 -17.33 -23.53 -1.67
N ALA A 237 -18.51 -24.07 -1.99
CA ALA A 237 -19.03 -25.28 -1.37
C ALA A 237 -18.31 -26.51 -1.97
N LEU A 238 -17.91 -27.46 -1.12
CA LEU A 238 -17.10 -28.62 -1.50
C LEU A 238 -17.89 -29.87 -1.88
#